data_AF-A0A835L0R8-F1
#
_entry.id   AF-A0A835L0R8-F1
#
_cell.length_a   1.000
_cell.length_b   1.000
_cell.length_c   1.000
_cell.angle_alpha   90.00
_cell.angle_beta   90.00
_cell.angle_gamma   90.00
#
_symmetry.space_group_name_H-M   'P 1'
#
loop_
_entity.id
_entity.type
_entity.pdbx_description
1 polymer ?
#
loop_
_entity_poly.entity_id
_entity_poly.type
_entity_poly.pdbx_seq_one_letter_code
_entity_poly.pdbx_strand_id
1 'polypeptide(L)'
;MLSAAKVRIHGMQDDNWVIKDKINQYRGLIKLYERDRKIHEGDLAKQKKRYSRDIRQLRKEITAKREELGVAVYGDRQFLRNAFQDHRRLQLTYMNSKADKVLESIHQENFNKRKQLDRIRYTKKKKMEKFRLAQLEAAEMRDRVLYEVGGKLPPEKKEQAVANYVQRANIKKNAALAIKVMYKKILDILKKDSSYFTVVLEALKLDCRAQSKCLMGATEMGQLAMEYLDDRKYEYNKLEREIKANMKERERTLKLARREVTYLTDSFPNLIRKEEATNLDDLYEDEDVSSYHSIHWELDEVMRICKRLQKATLVSSFDQILLRLKEQRYQSGRLMMALALNSEKRDMLLEDRKHAILMLDTLKNVGQERTAA
;
A
#
# COMPACT_ATOMS: atom_id res chain seq x y z
N MET A 1 -71.59 -114.58 -51.12
CA MET A 1 -70.88 -115.66 -50.38
C MET A 1 -71.84 -116.83 -50.21
N LEU A 2 -71.88 -117.76 -51.17
CA LEU A 2 -72.65 -119.01 -51.09
C LEU A 2 -71.66 -120.13 -50.77
N SER A 3 -71.72 -120.68 -49.55
CA SER A 3 -70.81 -121.72 -49.08
C SER A 3 -71.05 -123.06 -49.79
N ALA A 4 -70.02 -123.91 -49.81
CA ALA A 4 -70.01 -125.24 -50.44
C ALA A 4 -71.19 -126.17 -50.04
N ALA A 5 -71.94 -125.82 -48.98
CA ALA A 5 -73.12 -126.54 -48.53
C ALA A 5 -74.36 -126.40 -49.46
N LYS A 6 -74.43 -125.37 -50.31
CA LYS A 6 -75.56 -125.18 -51.26
C LYS A 6 -75.40 -125.86 -52.61
N VAL A 7 -74.23 -126.45 -52.89
CA VAL A 7 -74.00 -127.28 -54.10
C VAL A 7 -74.84 -128.57 -54.05
N ARG A 8 -75.32 -128.96 -52.86
CA ARG A 8 -76.13 -130.16 -52.62
C ARG A 8 -77.63 -129.99 -52.91
N ILE A 9 -78.11 -128.77 -53.22
CA ILE A 9 -79.56 -128.45 -53.34
C ILE A 9 -80.01 -128.31 -54.82
N HIS A 10 -79.10 -128.22 -55.77
CA HIS A 10 -79.41 -128.48 -57.18
C HIS A 10 -79.03 -129.92 -57.52
N GLY A 11 -79.97 -130.81 -57.18
CA GLY A 11 -79.88 -132.24 -57.42
C GLY A 11 -79.67 -132.54 -58.90
N MET A 12 -78.57 -133.22 -59.17
CA MET A 12 -78.30 -133.87 -60.43
C MET A 12 -77.33 -135.02 -60.12
N GLN A 13 -77.88 -136.01 -59.43
CA GLN A 13 -77.29 -137.33 -59.26
C GLN A 13 -78.30 -138.31 -59.85
N ASP A 14 -78.02 -138.79 -61.05
CA ASP A 14 -78.67 -139.95 -61.64
C ASP A 14 -77.63 -141.08 -61.59
N ASP A 15 -78.03 -142.27 -61.15
CA ASP A 15 -77.12 -143.39 -60.88
C ASP A 15 -76.49 -143.99 -62.16
N ASN A 16 -76.99 -143.58 -63.35
CA ASN A 16 -76.49 -143.99 -64.67
C ASN A 16 -75.42 -143.04 -65.28
N TRP A 17 -74.91 -142.08 -64.52
CA TRP A 17 -73.93 -141.12 -65.03
C TRP A 17 -72.51 -141.66 -65.10
N VAL A 18 -71.94 -141.66 -66.31
CA VAL A 18 -70.54 -141.97 -66.56
C VAL A 18 -69.66 -140.87 -65.95
N ILE A 19 -68.48 -141.22 -65.43
CA ILE A 19 -67.51 -140.31 -64.78
C ILE A 19 -67.28 -139.01 -65.59
N LYS A 20 -67.37 -139.09 -66.93
CA LYS A 20 -67.22 -137.97 -67.86
C LYS A 20 -68.26 -136.85 -67.68
N ASP A 21 -69.49 -137.19 -67.33
CA ASP A 21 -70.58 -136.21 -67.14
C ASP A 21 -70.48 -135.49 -65.80
N LYS A 22 -70.07 -136.20 -64.73
CA LYS A 22 -69.72 -135.58 -63.45
C LYS A 22 -68.57 -134.58 -63.61
N ILE A 23 -67.54 -134.91 -64.40
CA ILE A 23 -66.44 -133.99 -64.72
C ILE A 23 -66.93 -132.74 -65.45
N ASN A 24 -67.87 -132.85 -66.38
CA ASN A 24 -68.40 -131.70 -67.11
C ASN A 24 -69.26 -130.78 -66.23
N GLN A 25 -70.07 -131.32 -65.32
CA GLN A 25 -70.82 -130.56 -64.31
C GLN A 25 -69.89 -129.80 -63.36
N TYR A 26 -68.87 -130.48 -62.80
CA TYR A 26 -67.88 -129.80 -61.95
C TYR A 26 -67.09 -128.74 -62.72
N ARG A 27 -66.75 -128.97 -64.00
CA ARG A 27 -66.16 -127.93 -64.87
C ARG A 27 -67.10 -126.74 -65.09
N GLY A 28 -68.41 -126.98 -65.24
CA GLY A 28 -69.42 -125.93 -65.34
C GLY A 28 -69.52 -125.08 -64.07
N LEU A 29 -69.53 -125.74 -62.91
CA LEU A 29 -69.54 -125.08 -61.60
C LEU A 29 -68.26 -124.27 -61.36
N ILE A 30 -67.09 -124.82 -61.69
CA ILE A 30 -65.80 -124.13 -61.63
C ILE A 30 -65.82 -122.87 -62.51
N LYS A 31 -66.31 -122.96 -63.75
CA LYS A 31 -66.44 -121.81 -64.66
C LYS A 31 -67.38 -120.73 -64.10
N LEU A 32 -68.43 -121.11 -63.39
CA LEU A 32 -69.37 -120.18 -62.75
C LEU A 32 -68.71 -119.48 -61.56
N TYR A 33 -67.99 -120.21 -60.70
CA TYR A 33 -67.19 -119.65 -59.61
C TYR A 33 -66.07 -118.73 -60.12
N GLU A 34 -65.40 -119.08 -61.22
CA GLU A 34 -64.40 -118.22 -61.85
C GLU A 34 -65.02 -116.92 -62.40
N ARG A 35 -66.24 -116.99 -62.96
CA ARG A 35 -66.97 -115.81 -63.43
C ARG A 35 -67.39 -114.91 -62.25
N ASP A 36 -67.97 -115.48 -61.20
CA ASP A 36 -68.36 -114.74 -60.00
C ASP A 36 -67.13 -114.14 -59.30
N ARG A 37 -66.01 -114.86 -59.25
CA ARG A 37 -64.74 -114.35 -58.73
C ARG A 37 -64.25 -113.16 -59.56
N LYS A 38 -64.30 -113.24 -60.89
CA LYS A 38 -63.95 -112.11 -61.78
C LYS A 38 -64.85 -110.90 -61.58
N ILE A 39 -66.16 -111.10 -61.40
CA ILE A 39 -67.12 -110.01 -61.11
C ILE A 39 -66.79 -109.38 -59.75
N HIS A 40 -66.56 -110.20 -58.72
CA HIS A 40 -66.26 -109.73 -57.38
C HIS A 40 -64.91 -108.99 -57.32
N GLU A 41 -63.88 -109.49 -58.00
CA GLU A 41 -62.59 -108.79 -58.17
C GLU A 41 -62.77 -107.46 -58.91
N GLY A 42 -63.61 -107.42 -59.94
CA GLY A 42 -63.97 -106.20 -60.67
C GLY A 42 -64.67 -105.15 -59.80
N ASP A 43 -65.62 -105.56 -58.98
CA ASP A 43 -66.33 -104.67 -58.06
C ASP A 43 -65.43 -104.19 -56.91
N LEU A 44 -64.58 -105.07 -56.37
CA LEU A 44 -63.56 -104.69 -55.38
C LEU A 44 -62.58 -103.66 -55.95
N ALA A 45 -62.17 -103.82 -57.22
CA ALA A 45 -61.32 -102.86 -57.92
C ALA A 45 -62.03 -101.52 -58.14
N LYS A 46 -63.32 -101.52 -58.49
CA LYS A 46 -64.14 -100.29 -58.59
C LYS A 46 -64.27 -99.58 -57.24
N GLN A 47 -64.51 -100.32 -56.15
CA GLN A 47 -64.57 -99.76 -54.79
C GLN A 47 -63.23 -99.17 -54.36
N LYS A 48 -62.10 -99.88 -54.57
CA LYS A 48 -60.75 -99.34 -54.34
C LYS A 48 -60.50 -98.04 -55.12
N LYS A 49 -60.96 -97.97 -56.37
CA LYS A 49 -60.87 -96.74 -57.20
C LYS A 49 -61.78 -95.60 -56.72
N ARG A 50 -62.92 -95.89 -56.07
CA ARG A 50 -63.76 -94.88 -55.41
C ARG A 50 -63.10 -94.38 -54.13
N TYR A 51 -62.75 -95.27 -53.20
CA TYR A 51 -62.10 -94.88 -51.95
C TYR A 51 -60.77 -94.13 -52.15
N SER A 52 -59.96 -94.50 -53.14
CA SER A 52 -58.73 -93.74 -53.47
C SER A 52 -59.00 -92.34 -54.06
N ARG A 53 -60.15 -92.11 -54.68
CA ARG A 53 -60.59 -90.77 -55.08
C ARG A 53 -61.08 -89.99 -53.87
N ASP A 54 -61.89 -90.61 -53.02
CA ASP A 54 -62.44 -89.97 -51.81
C ASP A 54 -61.33 -89.60 -50.83
N ILE A 55 -60.33 -90.48 -50.62
CA ILE A 55 -59.15 -90.17 -49.80
C ILE A 55 -58.35 -88.99 -50.37
N ARG A 56 -58.22 -88.89 -51.71
CA ARG A 56 -57.54 -87.75 -52.34
C ARG A 56 -58.32 -86.46 -52.16
N GLN A 57 -59.66 -86.52 -52.25
CA GLN A 57 -60.53 -85.38 -52.05
C GLN A 57 -60.49 -84.90 -50.59
N LEU A 58 -60.63 -85.81 -49.63
CA LEU A 58 -60.50 -85.51 -48.21
C LEU A 58 -59.14 -84.92 -47.85
N ARG A 59 -58.05 -85.41 -48.46
CA ARG A 59 -56.71 -84.80 -48.26
C ARG A 59 -56.66 -83.36 -48.75
N LYS A 60 -57.26 -83.06 -49.92
CA LYS A 60 -57.35 -81.69 -50.44
C LYS A 60 -58.19 -80.78 -49.55
N GLU A 61 -59.30 -81.29 -49.04
CA GLU A 61 -60.17 -80.55 -48.12
C GLU A 61 -59.48 -80.29 -46.77
N ILE A 62 -58.76 -81.29 -46.23
CA ILE A 62 -57.96 -81.11 -45.01
C ILE A 62 -56.86 -80.06 -45.22
N THR A 63 -56.17 -80.05 -46.37
CA THR A 63 -55.17 -79.01 -46.65
C THR A 63 -55.80 -77.63 -46.78
N ALA A 64 -56.92 -77.50 -47.50
CA ALA A 64 -57.62 -76.22 -47.64
C ALA A 64 -58.15 -75.71 -46.28
N LYS A 65 -58.76 -76.58 -45.47
CA LYS A 65 -59.22 -76.23 -44.13
C LYS A 65 -58.09 -75.88 -43.17
N ARG A 66 -56.91 -76.49 -43.31
CA ARG A 66 -55.71 -76.09 -42.55
C ARG A 66 -55.19 -74.72 -42.96
N GLU A 67 -55.28 -74.36 -44.24
CA GLU A 67 -54.93 -73.03 -44.73
C GLU A 67 -55.92 -71.98 -44.22
N GLU A 68 -57.23 -72.23 -44.33
CA GLU A 68 -58.29 -71.37 -43.77
C GLU A 68 -58.13 -71.18 -42.25
N LEU A 69 -57.86 -72.25 -41.49
CA LEU A 69 -57.58 -72.19 -40.06
C LEU A 69 -56.30 -71.39 -39.77
N GLY A 70 -55.28 -71.54 -40.61
CA GLY A 70 -54.03 -70.78 -40.52
C GLY A 70 -54.26 -69.27 -40.65
N VAL A 71 -55.14 -68.86 -41.58
CA VAL A 71 -55.54 -67.46 -41.75
C VAL A 71 -56.37 -66.96 -40.57
N ALA A 72 -57.30 -67.77 -40.04
CA ALA A 72 -58.12 -67.39 -38.89
C ALA A 72 -57.32 -67.23 -37.59
N VAL A 73 -56.32 -68.09 -37.35
CA VAL A 73 -55.52 -68.08 -36.11
C VAL A 73 -54.43 -67.02 -36.13
N TYR A 74 -53.77 -66.82 -37.28
CA TYR A 74 -52.57 -65.99 -37.38
C TYR A 74 -52.76 -64.71 -38.21
N GLY A 75 -53.89 -64.56 -38.90
CA GLY A 75 -54.12 -63.50 -39.87
C GLY A 75 -53.47 -63.79 -41.22
N ASP A 76 -53.53 -62.82 -42.14
CA ASP A 76 -52.90 -62.93 -43.45
C ASP A 76 -51.36 -62.81 -43.33
N ARG A 77 -50.68 -63.96 -43.41
CA ARG A 77 -49.21 -64.05 -43.35
C ARG A 77 -48.54 -63.35 -44.52
N GLN A 78 -49.20 -63.27 -45.67
CA GLN A 78 -48.66 -62.65 -46.87
C GLN A 78 -48.58 -61.12 -46.71
N PHE A 79 -49.55 -60.53 -46.01
CA PHE A 79 -49.55 -59.10 -45.69
C PHE A 79 -48.31 -58.70 -44.85
N LEU A 80 -48.03 -59.41 -43.76
CA LEU A 80 -46.85 -59.14 -42.92
C LEU A 80 -45.53 -59.41 -43.66
N ARG A 81 -45.52 -60.42 -44.54
CA ARG A 81 -44.34 -60.73 -45.35
C ARG A 81 -43.99 -59.60 -46.32
N ASN A 82 -45.00 -58.99 -46.93
CA ASN A 82 -44.86 -57.85 -47.83
C ASN A 82 -44.51 -56.56 -47.07
N ALA A 83 -45.14 -56.32 -45.90
CA ALA A 83 -44.86 -55.14 -45.09
C ALA A 83 -43.42 -55.08 -44.55
N PHE A 84 -42.79 -56.24 -44.28
CA PHE A 84 -41.40 -56.33 -43.81
C PHE A 84 -40.41 -56.77 -44.90
N GLN A 85 -40.73 -56.57 -46.17
CA GLN A 85 -39.89 -57.03 -47.29
C GLN A 85 -38.45 -56.50 -47.21
N ASP A 86 -38.27 -55.25 -46.79
CA ASP A 86 -36.94 -54.61 -46.64
C ASP A 86 -36.27 -54.91 -45.29
N HIS A 87 -36.98 -55.55 -44.36
CA HIS A 87 -36.53 -55.76 -42.99
C HIS A 87 -36.61 -57.23 -42.59
N ARG A 88 -35.70 -58.02 -43.16
CA ARG A 88 -35.55 -59.48 -42.95
C ARG A 88 -35.59 -59.90 -41.47
N ARG A 89 -34.97 -59.11 -40.58
CA ARG A 89 -34.97 -59.41 -39.14
C ARG A 89 -36.37 -59.32 -38.53
N LEU A 90 -37.12 -58.26 -38.82
CA LEU A 90 -38.49 -58.06 -38.34
C LEU A 90 -39.43 -59.14 -38.90
N GLN A 91 -39.26 -59.46 -40.18
CA GLN A 91 -40.00 -60.53 -40.85
C GLN A 91 -39.84 -61.88 -40.14
N LEU A 92 -38.62 -62.27 -39.76
CA LEU A 92 -38.36 -63.52 -39.03
C LEU A 92 -38.96 -63.54 -37.62
N THR A 93 -38.86 -62.42 -36.88
CA THR A 93 -39.41 -62.34 -35.51
C THR A 93 -40.93 -62.38 -35.45
N TYR A 94 -41.62 -61.88 -36.47
CA TYR A 94 -43.08 -61.66 -36.43
C TYR A 94 -43.89 -62.55 -37.38
N MET A 95 -43.25 -63.49 -38.09
CA MET A 95 -43.86 -64.35 -39.14
C MET A 95 -45.12 -65.12 -38.70
N ASN A 96 -45.21 -65.48 -37.42
CA ASN A 96 -46.32 -66.27 -36.85
C ASN A 96 -47.14 -65.48 -35.81
N SER A 97 -47.04 -64.15 -35.79
CA SER A 97 -47.74 -63.29 -34.83
C SER A 97 -48.90 -62.56 -35.50
N LYS A 98 -49.97 -62.31 -34.74
CA LYS A 98 -51.11 -61.50 -35.21
C LYS A 98 -50.66 -60.04 -35.42
N ALA A 99 -51.17 -59.40 -36.49
CA ALA A 99 -50.80 -58.04 -36.88
C ALA A 99 -50.88 -57.01 -35.74
N ASP A 100 -51.92 -57.06 -34.90
CA ASP A 100 -52.09 -56.11 -33.79
C ASP A 100 -50.97 -56.21 -32.75
N LYS A 101 -50.55 -57.44 -32.42
CA LYS A 101 -49.43 -57.68 -31.48
C LYS A 101 -48.10 -57.25 -32.07
N VAL A 102 -47.93 -57.39 -33.39
CA VAL A 102 -46.73 -56.92 -34.10
C VAL A 102 -46.66 -55.39 -34.04
N LEU A 103 -47.78 -54.72 -34.30
CA LEU A 103 -47.89 -53.26 -34.23
C LEU A 103 -47.54 -52.75 -32.82
N GLU A 104 -48.12 -53.35 -31.78
CA GLU A 104 -47.86 -52.99 -30.39
C GLU A 104 -46.39 -53.20 -30.01
N SER A 105 -45.81 -54.34 -30.42
CA SER A 105 -44.40 -54.64 -30.17
C SER A 105 -43.46 -53.65 -30.86
N ILE A 106 -43.76 -53.26 -32.10
CA ILE A 106 -42.99 -52.25 -32.85
C ILE A 106 -43.13 -50.87 -32.20
N HIS A 107 -44.34 -50.47 -31.78
CA HIS A 107 -44.54 -49.22 -31.06
C HIS A 107 -43.75 -49.20 -29.75
N GLN A 108 -43.75 -50.30 -29.00
CA GLN A 108 -42.99 -50.42 -27.76
C GLN A 108 -41.48 -50.37 -28.02
N GLU A 109 -40.98 -51.05 -29.06
CA GLU A 109 -39.56 -50.98 -29.44
C GLU A 109 -39.17 -49.56 -29.88
N ASN A 110 -40.00 -48.90 -30.67
CA ASN A 110 -39.79 -47.52 -31.09
C ASN A 110 -39.80 -46.55 -29.91
N PHE A 111 -40.72 -46.73 -28.96
CA PHE A 111 -40.75 -45.95 -27.72
C PHE A 111 -39.47 -46.14 -26.90
N ASN A 112 -39.00 -47.38 -26.75
CA ASN A 112 -37.75 -47.68 -26.05
C ASN A 112 -36.53 -47.06 -26.75
N LYS A 113 -36.44 -47.18 -28.08
CA LYS A 113 -35.39 -46.53 -28.89
C LYS A 113 -35.45 -45.01 -28.75
N ARG A 114 -36.65 -44.42 -28.74
CA ARG A 114 -36.83 -42.98 -28.56
C ARG A 114 -36.37 -42.52 -27.19
N LYS A 115 -36.76 -43.23 -26.13
CA LYS A 115 -36.31 -42.96 -24.75
C LYS A 115 -34.79 -43.05 -24.61
N GLN A 116 -34.15 -44.05 -25.24
CA GLN A 116 -32.68 -44.16 -25.28
C GLN A 116 -32.04 -42.98 -26.02
N LEU A 117 -32.59 -42.60 -27.16
CA LEU A 117 -32.12 -41.47 -27.95
C LEU A 117 -32.23 -40.15 -27.17
N ASP A 118 -33.34 -39.93 -26.46
CA ASP A 118 -33.51 -38.74 -25.63
C ASP A 118 -32.52 -38.71 -24.45
N ARG A 119 -32.25 -39.87 -23.83
CA ARG A 119 -31.19 -39.99 -22.81
C ARG A 119 -29.80 -39.67 -23.37
N ILE A 120 -29.48 -40.13 -24.57
CA ILE A 120 -28.21 -39.83 -25.24
C ILE A 120 -28.13 -38.34 -25.59
N ARG A 121 -29.21 -37.73 -26.10
CA ARG A 121 -29.26 -36.29 -26.38
C ARG A 121 -29.05 -35.46 -25.14
N TYR A 122 -29.68 -35.82 -24.02
CA TYR A 122 -29.49 -35.15 -22.75
C TYR A 122 -28.05 -35.25 -22.24
N THR A 123 -27.46 -36.44 -22.26
CA THR A 123 -26.06 -36.63 -21.83
C THR A 123 -25.08 -35.90 -22.73
N LYS A 124 -25.31 -35.87 -24.06
CA LYS A 124 -24.54 -35.06 -25.01
C LYS A 124 -24.63 -33.58 -24.66
N LYS A 125 -25.84 -33.05 -24.45
CA LYS A 125 -26.04 -31.64 -24.07
C LYS A 125 -25.29 -31.29 -22.78
N LYS A 126 -25.39 -32.14 -21.75
CA LYS A 126 -24.70 -31.94 -20.47
C LYS A 126 -23.17 -31.98 -20.61
N LYS A 127 -22.63 -32.90 -21.42
CA LYS A 127 -21.19 -32.97 -21.70
C LYS A 127 -20.70 -31.76 -22.50
N MET A 128 -21.48 -31.29 -23.46
CA MET A 128 -21.15 -30.12 -24.27
C MET A 128 -21.11 -28.84 -23.43
N GLU A 129 -22.01 -28.70 -22.47
CA GLU A 129 -22.00 -27.58 -21.52
C GLU A 129 -20.76 -27.61 -20.64
N LYS A 130 -20.41 -28.78 -20.08
CA LYS A 130 -19.17 -28.95 -19.31
C LYS A 130 -17.92 -28.63 -20.14
N PHE A 131 -17.90 -29.04 -21.41
CA PHE A 131 -16.81 -28.73 -22.32
C PHE A 131 -16.68 -27.23 -22.56
N ARG A 132 -17.80 -26.53 -22.78
CA ARG A 132 -17.80 -25.06 -22.91
C ARG A 132 -17.26 -24.37 -21.66
N LEU A 133 -17.71 -24.77 -20.47
CA LEU A 133 -17.21 -24.22 -19.21
C LEU A 133 -15.70 -24.45 -19.05
N ALA A 134 -15.23 -25.67 -19.28
CA ALA A 134 -13.80 -25.98 -19.23
C ALA A 134 -12.98 -25.19 -20.26
N GLN A 135 -13.54 -24.91 -21.44
CA GLN A 135 -12.89 -24.10 -22.46
C GLN A 135 -12.79 -22.62 -22.05
N LEU A 136 -13.83 -22.08 -21.40
CA LEU A 136 -13.81 -20.73 -20.83
C LEU A 136 -12.77 -20.62 -19.70
N GLU A 137 -12.78 -21.56 -18.76
CA GLU A 137 -11.77 -21.61 -17.68
C GLU A 137 -10.34 -21.70 -18.26
N ALA A 138 -10.12 -22.54 -19.27
CA ALA A 138 -8.81 -22.66 -19.92
C ALA A 138 -8.40 -21.40 -20.72
N ALA A 139 -9.35 -20.59 -21.17
CA ALA A 139 -9.08 -19.31 -21.82
C ALA A 139 -8.72 -18.25 -20.76
N GLU A 140 -9.52 -18.15 -19.70
CA GLU A 140 -9.23 -17.25 -18.56
C GLU A 140 -7.87 -17.53 -17.93
N MET A 141 -7.53 -18.80 -17.71
CA MET A 141 -6.24 -19.18 -17.14
C MET A 141 -5.08 -18.81 -18.08
N ARG A 142 -5.27 -18.88 -19.40
CA ARG A 142 -4.28 -18.42 -20.37
C ARG A 142 -4.10 -16.91 -20.34
N ASP A 143 -5.20 -16.17 -20.25
CA ASP A 143 -5.16 -14.71 -20.14
C ASP A 143 -4.47 -14.28 -18.84
N ARG A 144 -4.79 -14.91 -17.70
CA ARG A 144 -4.08 -14.64 -16.43
C ARG A 144 -2.59 -14.92 -16.53
N VAL A 145 -2.18 -16.02 -17.15
CA VAL A 145 -0.75 -16.29 -17.35
C VAL A 145 -0.10 -15.22 -18.24
N LEU A 146 -0.78 -14.76 -19.29
CA LEU A 146 -0.25 -13.76 -20.21
C LEU A 146 -0.12 -12.38 -19.57
N TYR A 147 -1.14 -11.94 -18.82
CA TYR A 147 -1.26 -10.57 -18.32
C TYR A 147 -0.87 -10.40 -16.85
N GLU A 148 -1.10 -11.40 -16.00
CA GLU A 148 -0.75 -11.34 -14.57
C GLU A 148 0.63 -11.93 -14.29
N VAL A 149 0.97 -13.07 -14.90
CA VAL A 149 2.24 -13.79 -14.63
C VAL A 149 3.35 -13.36 -15.60
N GLY A 150 3.02 -12.98 -16.84
CA GLY A 150 3.96 -12.52 -17.87
C GLY A 150 4.70 -11.21 -17.55
N GLY A 151 4.30 -10.54 -16.46
CA GLY A 151 4.84 -9.25 -16.05
C GLY A 151 4.38 -8.11 -16.95
N LYS A 152 4.96 -6.92 -16.73
CA LYS A 152 4.55 -5.68 -17.42
C LYS A 152 4.70 -5.81 -18.93
N LEU A 153 3.68 -5.35 -19.65
CA LEU A 153 3.67 -5.30 -21.11
C LEU A 153 4.84 -4.43 -21.63
N PRO A 154 5.41 -4.73 -22.81
CA PRO A 154 6.44 -3.88 -23.42
C PRO A 154 6.14 -2.37 -23.46
N PRO A 155 4.91 -1.90 -23.77
CA PRO A 155 4.56 -0.48 -23.65
C PRO A 155 4.66 0.05 -22.21
N GLU A 156 4.17 -0.67 -21.21
CA GLU A 156 4.25 -0.25 -19.80
C GLU A 156 5.69 -0.11 -19.31
N LYS A 157 6.60 -0.97 -19.79
CA LYS A 157 8.04 -0.84 -19.49
C LYS A 157 8.62 0.45 -20.08
N LYS A 158 8.20 0.84 -21.29
CA LYS A 158 8.61 2.10 -21.92
C LYS A 158 8.03 3.30 -21.18
N GLU A 159 6.76 3.25 -20.80
CA GLU A 159 6.11 4.30 -20.00
C GLU A 159 6.81 4.48 -18.65
N GLN A 160 7.14 3.39 -17.95
CA GLN A 160 7.87 3.46 -16.70
C GLN A 160 9.28 4.06 -16.89
N ALA A 161 9.96 3.74 -17.99
CA ALA A 161 11.26 4.34 -18.31
C ALA A 161 11.15 5.86 -18.53
N VAL A 162 10.11 6.31 -19.25
CA VAL A 162 9.83 7.74 -19.45
C VAL A 162 9.47 8.42 -18.13
N ALA A 163 8.60 7.81 -17.31
CA ALA A 163 8.25 8.33 -15.99
C ALA A 163 9.48 8.49 -15.08
N ASN A 164 10.37 7.49 -15.08
CA ASN A 164 11.64 7.55 -14.35
C ASN A 164 12.55 8.67 -14.86
N TYR A 165 12.60 8.89 -16.18
CA TYR A 165 13.38 9.98 -16.77
C TYR A 165 12.84 11.35 -16.34
N VAL A 166 11.51 11.53 -16.41
CA VAL A 166 10.83 12.76 -15.96
C VAL A 166 11.08 13.00 -14.48
N GLN A 167 10.97 11.97 -13.64
CA GLN A 167 11.22 12.08 -12.20
C GLN A 167 12.67 12.47 -11.91
N ARG A 168 13.65 11.86 -12.58
CA ARG A 168 15.06 12.25 -12.46
C ARG A 168 15.30 13.69 -12.87
N ALA A 169 14.68 14.15 -13.96
CA ALA A 169 14.78 15.53 -14.40
C ALA A 169 14.17 16.51 -13.37
N ASN A 170 13.04 16.16 -12.77
CA ASN A 170 12.41 16.97 -11.73
C ASN A 170 13.27 17.06 -10.46
N ILE A 171 13.88 15.95 -10.03
CA ILE A 171 14.80 15.96 -8.89
C ILE A 171 15.98 16.90 -9.16
N LYS A 172 16.58 16.82 -10.36
CA LYS A 172 17.68 17.72 -10.77
C LYS A 172 17.24 19.18 -10.78
N LYS A 173 16.05 19.49 -11.30
CA LYS A 173 15.48 20.84 -11.31
C LYS A 173 15.29 21.37 -9.89
N ASN A 174 14.72 20.56 -8.99
CA ASN A 174 14.48 20.95 -7.61
C ASN A 174 15.79 21.19 -6.85
N ALA A 175 16.80 20.34 -7.07
CA ALA A 175 18.14 20.55 -6.52
C ALA A 175 18.76 21.87 -7.03
N ALA A 176 18.65 22.16 -8.33
CA ALA A 176 19.15 23.41 -8.90
C ALA A 176 18.42 24.65 -8.32
N LEU A 177 17.11 24.56 -8.09
CA LEU A 177 16.33 25.62 -7.43
C LEU A 177 16.80 25.84 -5.99
N ALA A 178 17.01 24.77 -5.21
CA ALA A 178 17.52 24.87 -3.85
C ALA A 178 18.91 25.52 -3.82
N ILE A 179 19.81 25.10 -4.70
CA ILE A 179 21.16 25.68 -4.86
C ILE A 179 21.06 27.18 -5.21
N LYS A 180 20.20 27.56 -6.16
CA LYS A 180 19.97 28.97 -6.53
C LYS A 180 19.50 29.80 -5.34
N VAL A 181 18.57 29.28 -4.54
CA VAL A 181 18.08 29.97 -3.33
C VAL A 181 19.20 30.13 -2.30
N MET A 182 20.04 29.11 -2.10
CA MET A 182 21.19 29.22 -1.20
C MET A 182 22.21 30.25 -1.68
N TYR A 183 22.58 30.24 -2.96
CA TYR A 183 23.48 31.26 -3.52
C TYR A 183 22.92 32.68 -3.37
N LYS A 184 21.60 32.86 -3.53
CA LYS A 184 20.96 34.16 -3.29
C LYS A 184 21.11 34.60 -1.84
N LYS A 185 20.89 33.70 -0.87
CA LYS A 185 21.10 33.97 0.56
C LYS A 185 22.56 34.33 0.87
N ILE A 186 23.51 33.60 0.32
CA ILE A 186 24.95 33.89 0.49
C ILE A 186 25.26 35.28 -0.05
N LEU A 187 24.77 35.61 -1.26
CA LEU A 187 24.98 36.91 -1.87
C LEU A 187 24.37 38.05 -1.03
N ASP A 188 23.20 37.84 -0.44
CA ASP A 188 22.56 38.82 0.43
C ASP A 188 23.35 39.04 1.73
N ILE A 189 23.95 37.99 2.31
CA ILE A 189 24.85 38.11 3.46
C ILE A 189 26.10 38.90 3.06
N LEU A 190 26.76 38.52 1.96
CA LEU A 190 27.97 39.21 1.49
C LEU A 190 27.74 40.70 1.21
N LYS A 191 26.56 41.06 0.68
CA LYS A 191 26.19 42.47 0.49
C LYS A 191 26.05 43.21 1.82
N LYS A 192 25.42 42.60 2.82
CA LYS A 192 25.30 43.18 4.15
C LYS A 192 26.68 43.35 4.80
N ASP A 193 27.52 42.33 4.72
CA ASP A 193 28.88 42.38 5.26
C ASP A 193 29.71 43.47 4.57
N SER A 194 29.62 43.60 3.25
CA SER A 194 30.29 44.67 2.51
C SER A 194 29.86 46.06 2.97
N SER A 195 28.55 46.28 3.19
CA SER A 195 28.05 47.55 3.73
C SER A 195 28.53 47.80 5.16
N TYR A 196 28.52 46.78 6.01
CA TYR A 196 28.99 46.85 7.39
C TYR A 196 30.48 47.21 7.46
N PHE A 197 31.33 46.53 6.70
CA PHE A 197 32.77 46.82 6.67
C PHE A 197 33.06 48.23 6.16
N THR A 198 32.27 48.74 5.22
CA THR A 198 32.40 50.13 4.75
C THR A 198 32.16 51.12 5.89
N VAL A 199 31.07 50.95 6.65
CA VAL A 199 30.75 51.79 7.81
C VAL A 199 31.84 51.72 8.87
N VAL A 200 32.33 50.51 9.18
CA VAL A 200 33.40 50.32 10.17
C VAL A 200 34.70 51.01 9.72
N LEU A 201 35.07 50.90 8.44
CA LEU A 201 36.26 51.55 7.90
C LEU A 201 36.14 53.09 7.93
N GLU A 202 34.95 53.63 7.64
CA GLU A 202 34.70 55.07 7.74
C GLU A 202 34.80 55.56 9.19
N ALA A 203 34.22 54.83 10.15
CA ALA A 203 34.32 55.14 11.56
C ALA A 203 35.79 55.12 12.04
N LEU A 204 36.57 54.10 11.65
CA LEU A 204 38.00 54.03 11.97
C LEU A 204 38.80 55.19 11.37
N LYS A 205 38.48 55.62 10.14
CA LYS A 205 39.13 56.80 9.53
C LYS A 205 38.81 58.08 10.29
N LEU A 206 37.56 58.25 10.74
CA LEU A 206 37.16 59.40 11.55
C LEU A 206 37.86 59.40 12.91
N ASP A 207 37.89 58.25 13.57
CA ASP A 207 38.55 58.08 14.86
C ASP A 207 40.06 58.33 14.77
N CYS A 208 40.73 57.80 13.74
CA CYS A 208 42.14 58.08 13.48
C CYS A 208 42.42 59.58 13.33
N ARG A 209 41.58 60.32 12.59
CA ARG A 209 41.70 61.78 12.46
C ARG A 209 41.50 62.50 13.80
N ALA A 210 40.53 62.07 14.61
CA ALA A 210 40.27 62.63 15.92
C ALA A 210 41.45 62.38 16.87
N GLN A 211 41.97 61.16 16.91
CA GLN A 211 43.15 60.79 17.68
C GLN A 211 44.39 61.58 17.24
N SER A 212 44.62 61.76 15.94
CA SER A 212 45.73 62.60 15.45
C SER A 212 45.64 64.04 15.93
N LYS A 213 44.43 64.64 15.91
CA LYS A 213 44.21 66.00 16.46
C LYS A 213 44.47 66.07 17.96
N CYS A 214 43.99 65.07 18.70
CA CYS A 214 44.23 64.97 20.15
C CYS A 214 45.73 64.88 20.46
N LEU A 215 46.47 64.06 19.73
CA LEU A 215 47.91 63.88 19.92
C LEU A 215 48.69 65.16 19.59
N MET A 216 48.33 65.88 18.51
CA MET A 216 48.91 67.19 18.21
C MET A 216 48.65 68.19 19.34
N GLY A 217 47.40 68.31 19.81
CA GLY A 217 47.07 69.22 20.91
C GLY A 217 47.77 68.85 22.22
N ALA A 218 47.90 67.56 22.53
CA ALA A 218 48.67 67.09 23.70
C ALA A 218 50.17 67.41 23.57
N THR A 219 50.72 67.35 22.35
CA THR A 219 52.12 67.69 22.07
C THR A 219 52.36 69.20 22.22
N GLU A 220 51.47 70.03 21.67
CA GLU A 220 51.51 71.50 21.84
C GLU A 220 51.42 71.89 23.32
N MET A 221 50.46 71.31 24.05
CA MET A 221 50.33 71.55 25.49
C MET A 221 51.57 71.07 26.27
N GLY A 222 52.14 69.92 25.88
CA GLY A 222 53.37 69.41 26.47
C GLY A 222 54.57 70.33 26.23
N GLN A 223 54.68 70.90 25.02
CA GLN A 223 55.71 71.89 24.68
C GLN A 223 55.56 73.16 25.52
N LEU A 224 54.35 73.74 25.59
CA LEU A 224 54.08 74.92 26.41
C LEU A 224 54.40 74.67 27.89
N ALA A 225 53.97 73.53 28.44
CA ALA A 225 54.28 73.17 29.82
C ALA A 225 55.79 73.04 30.07
N MET A 226 56.55 72.53 29.09
CA MET A 226 58.00 72.42 29.16
C MET A 226 58.68 73.80 29.11
N GLU A 227 58.23 74.69 28.25
CA GLU A 227 58.67 76.10 28.20
C GLU A 227 58.42 76.80 29.53
N TYR A 228 57.19 76.69 30.07
CA TYR A 228 56.85 77.24 31.39
C TYR A 228 57.73 76.68 32.51
N LEU A 229 58.04 75.38 32.47
CA LEU A 229 58.92 74.76 33.46
C LEU A 229 60.34 75.33 33.39
N ASP A 230 60.88 75.51 32.18
CA ASP A 230 62.21 76.05 31.99
C ASP A 230 62.29 77.53 32.38
N ASP A 231 61.26 78.33 32.09
CA ASP A 231 61.13 79.71 32.59
C ASP A 231 61.12 79.77 34.12
N ARG A 232 60.32 78.91 34.77
CA ARG A 232 60.28 78.83 36.24
C ARG A 232 61.62 78.41 36.83
N LYS A 233 62.33 77.46 36.22
CA LYS A 233 63.69 77.07 36.64
C LYS A 233 64.66 78.24 36.48
N TYR A 234 64.57 79.00 35.39
CA TYR A 234 65.41 80.16 35.18
C TYR A 234 65.16 81.24 36.24
N GLU A 235 63.90 81.59 36.52
CA GLU A 235 63.53 82.54 37.57
C GLU A 235 64.00 82.07 38.95
N TYR A 236 63.79 80.79 39.28
CA TYR A 236 64.26 80.21 40.53
C TYR A 236 65.79 80.32 40.66
N ASN A 237 66.55 79.94 39.63
CA ASN A 237 68.01 80.03 39.64
C ASN A 237 68.52 81.48 39.71
N LYS A 238 67.77 82.45 39.17
CA LYS A 238 68.07 83.87 39.30
C LYS A 238 67.83 84.34 40.74
N LEU A 239 66.66 84.03 41.30
CA LEU A 239 66.29 84.36 42.67
C LEU A 239 67.25 83.73 43.68
N GLU A 240 67.63 82.47 43.47
CA GLU A 240 68.61 81.78 44.32
C GLU A 240 69.96 82.50 44.33
N ARG A 241 70.43 82.98 43.17
CA ARG A 241 71.67 83.77 43.07
C ARG A 241 71.56 85.10 43.80
N GLU A 242 70.45 85.82 43.64
CA GLU A 242 70.18 87.08 44.34
C GLU A 242 70.11 86.89 45.87
N ILE A 243 69.41 85.85 46.34
CA ILE A 243 69.34 85.49 47.76
C ILE A 243 70.74 85.14 48.29
N LYS A 244 71.52 84.33 47.58
CA LYS A 244 72.89 83.98 48.00
C LYS A 244 73.78 85.22 48.09
N ALA A 245 73.66 86.17 47.16
CA ALA A 245 74.41 87.43 47.20
C ALA A 245 73.99 88.28 48.41
N ASN A 246 72.68 88.45 48.63
CA ASN A 246 72.12 89.17 49.76
C ASN A 246 72.53 88.53 51.10
N MET A 247 72.49 87.20 51.20
CA MET A 247 72.93 86.47 52.39
C MET A 247 74.43 86.70 52.68
N LYS A 248 75.29 86.69 51.65
CA LYS A 248 76.71 87.03 51.82
C LYS A 248 76.92 88.48 52.25
N GLU A 249 76.14 89.41 51.71
CA GLU A 249 76.19 90.82 52.11
C GLU A 249 75.73 91.01 53.55
N ARG A 250 74.59 90.41 53.93
CA ARG A 250 74.11 90.36 55.32
C ARG A 250 75.11 89.74 56.27
N GLU A 251 75.79 88.68 55.87
CA GLU A 251 76.85 88.06 56.68
C GLU A 251 78.04 89.03 56.87
N ARG A 252 78.43 89.77 55.82
CA ARG A 252 79.47 90.80 55.90
C ARG A 252 79.06 91.95 56.81
N THR A 253 77.85 92.49 56.67
CA THR A 253 77.34 93.57 57.52
C THR A 253 77.20 93.12 58.97
N LEU A 254 76.71 91.89 59.22
CA LEU A 254 76.69 91.30 60.55
C LEU A 254 78.10 91.15 61.14
N LYS A 255 79.10 90.75 60.35
CA LYS A 255 80.50 90.69 60.83
C LYS A 255 81.03 92.08 61.19
N LEU A 256 80.72 93.11 60.41
CA LEU A 256 81.10 94.49 60.71
C LEU A 256 80.39 95.00 61.98
N ALA A 257 79.06 94.85 62.06
CA ALA A 257 78.27 95.22 63.24
C ALA A 257 78.74 94.44 64.49
N ARG A 258 79.05 93.15 64.37
CA ARG A 258 79.63 92.37 65.48
C ARG A 258 80.99 92.92 65.91
N ARG A 259 81.87 93.30 64.96
CA ARG A 259 83.16 93.95 65.28
C ARG A 259 82.97 95.28 66.00
N GLU A 260 81.99 96.06 65.57
CA GLU A 260 81.64 97.35 66.18
C GLU A 260 81.04 97.16 67.58
N VAL A 261 80.13 96.20 67.75
CA VAL A 261 79.62 95.81 69.08
C VAL A 261 80.73 95.30 69.98
N THR A 262 81.67 94.46 69.49
CA THR A 262 82.83 94.05 70.30
C THR A 262 83.73 95.22 70.65
N TYR A 263 83.99 96.14 69.71
CA TYR A 263 84.77 97.35 69.99
C TYR A 263 84.09 98.24 71.05
N LEU A 264 82.78 98.44 70.96
CA LEU A 264 81.99 99.18 71.95
C LEU A 264 81.92 98.46 73.30
N THR A 265 81.83 97.13 73.29
CA THR A 265 81.83 96.30 74.51
C THR A 265 83.19 96.35 75.21
N ASP A 266 84.28 96.29 74.47
CA ASP A 266 85.65 96.33 75.00
C ASP A 266 86.05 97.75 75.43
N SER A 267 85.60 98.78 74.71
CA SER A 267 85.89 100.19 75.02
C SER A 267 85.00 100.75 76.15
N PHE A 268 83.79 100.20 76.34
CA PHE A 268 82.81 100.67 77.33
C PHE A 268 82.08 99.51 78.05
N PRO A 269 82.79 98.67 78.83
CA PRO A 269 82.24 97.45 79.42
C PRO A 269 81.12 97.69 80.45
N ASN A 270 81.02 98.90 81.02
CA ASN A 270 80.07 99.21 82.09
C ASN A 270 78.71 99.75 81.59
N LEU A 271 78.49 99.89 80.27
CA LEU A 271 77.29 100.52 79.69
C LEU A 271 76.35 99.56 78.96
N ILE A 272 76.71 98.28 78.79
CA ILE A 272 75.93 97.34 77.96
C ILE A 272 75.27 96.26 78.85
N ARG A 273 73.93 96.35 79.03
CA ARG A 273 73.09 95.29 79.61
C ARG A 273 72.80 94.23 78.54
N LYS A 274 73.08 92.95 78.84
CA LYS A 274 72.59 91.80 78.06
C LYS A 274 71.18 91.45 78.53
N GLU A 275 70.18 91.66 77.69
CA GLU A 275 68.83 91.10 77.89
C GLU A 275 68.67 89.87 76.98
N GLU A 276 68.33 88.74 77.59
CA GLU A 276 68.10 87.45 76.92
C GLU A 276 66.68 87.41 76.34
N ALA A 277 66.56 87.23 75.03
CA ALA A 277 65.27 87.13 74.33
C ALA A 277 64.69 85.71 74.43
N THR A 278 63.49 85.60 74.98
CA THR A 278 62.69 84.38 75.10
C THR A 278 61.69 84.22 73.95
N ASN A 279 61.63 82.99 73.42
CA ASN A 279 60.53 82.22 72.79
C ASN A 279 59.44 82.95 71.99
N LEU A 280 59.34 82.61 70.69
CA LEU A 280 58.34 83.12 69.75
C LEU A 280 57.91 82.01 68.76
N ASP A 281 57.52 80.84 69.28
CA ASP A 281 57.24 79.63 68.48
C ASP A 281 55.83 79.05 68.68
N ASP A 282 54.85 79.87 69.07
CA ASP A 282 53.54 79.34 69.51
C ASP A 282 52.33 80.08 68.90
N LEU A 283 52.35 80.35 67.59
CA LEU A 283 51.23 81.00 66.90
C LEU A 283 51.09 80.53 65.44
N TYR A 284 50.57 79.32 65.22
CA TYR A 284 49.82 78.95 64.01
C TYR A 284 48.81 77.83 64.35
N GLU A 285 47.53 78.21 64.53
CA GLU A 285 46.39 77.30 64.42
C GLU A 285 45.84 77.39 62.98
N ASP A 286 45.73 76.25 62.29
CA ASP A 286 45.19 76.14 60.92
C ASP A 286 43.66 75.99 60.93
N GLU A 287 42.98 76.88 60.20
CA GLU A 287 41.56 76.84 59.87
C GLU A 287 41.29 75.87 58.70
N ASP A 288 40.81 74.64 58.94
CA ASP A 288 40.31 73.78 57.85
C ASP A 288 39.32 72.68 58.31
N VAL A 289 38.16 73.07 58.85
CA VAL A 289 37.11 72.13 59.35
C VAL A 289 35.88 72.03 58.42
N SER A 290 35.83 72.77 57.30
CA SER A 290 34.60 72.90 56.49
C SER A 290 34.43 71.86 55.37
N SER A 291 35.44 71.05 55.02
CA SER A 291 35.38 70.12 53.87
C SER A 291 34.82 68.72 54.18
N TYR A 292 34.85 68.26 55.44
CA TYR A 292 34.50 66.88 55.80
C TYR A 292 32.99 66.54 55.75
N HIS A 293 32.10 67.53 55.76
CA HIS A 293 30.66 67.28 55.89
C HIS A 293 29.97 66.83 54.58
N SER A 294 30.47 67.28 53.42
CA SER A 294 29.84 66.98 52.12
C SER A 294 30.04 65.52 51.68
N ILE A 295 31.26 64.98 51.89
CA ILE A 295 31.62 63.63 51.45
C ILE A 295 30.94 62.56 52.30
N HIS A 296 30.80 62.81 53.61
CA HIS A 296 30.18 61.86 54.52
C HIS A 296 28.69 61.61 54.21
N TRP A 297 27.96 62.67 53.82
CA TRP A 297 26.54 62.56 53.47
C TRP A 297 26.30 61.74 52.19
N GLU A 298 27.13 61.96 51.16
CA GLU A 298 27.06 61.20 49.91
C GLU A 298 27.32 59.71 50.12
N LEU A 299 28.27 59.38 51.00
CA LEU A 299 28.63 58.01 51.34
C LEU A 299 27.48 57.29 52.08
N ASP A 300 26.80 57.99 52.99
CA ASP A 300 25.63 57.46 53.69
C ASP A 300 24.44 57.18 52.76
N GLU A 301 24.22 58.02 51.75
CA GLU A 301 23.17 57.83 50.75
C GLU A 301 23.41 56.58 49.90
N VAL A 302 24.64 56.43 49.38
CA VAL A 302 25.05 55.25 48.59
C VAL A 302 24.91 53.98 49.42
N MET A 303 25.33 54.02 50.69
CA MET A 303 25.25 52.87 51.59
C MET A 303 23.80 52.47 51.88
N ARG A 304 22.86 53.43 51.95
CA ARG A 304 21.42 53.16 52.12
C ARG A 304 20.83 52.48 50.88
N ILE A 305 21.21 52.91 49.69
CA ILE A 305 20.78 52.30 48.41
C ILE A 305 21.30 50.86 48.31
N CYS A 306 22.57 50.63 48.63
CA CYS A 306 23.17 49.29 48.62
C CYS A 306 22.48 48.33 49.59
N LYS A 307 22.13 48.77 50.81
CA LYS A 307 21.35 47.97 51.77
C LYS A 307 19.95 47.64 51.27
N ARG A 308 19.28 48.57 50.58
CA ARG A 308 17.96 48.33 49.98
C ARG A 308 18.03 47.30 48.86
N LEU A 309 19.03 47.41 47.99
CA LEU A 309 19.28 46.45 46.92
C LEU A 309 19.62 45.06 47.47
N GLN A 310 20.47 44.98 48.49
CA GLN A 310 20.83 43.71 49.16
C GLN A 310 19.59 42.95 49.66
N LYS A 311 18.65 43.65 50.31
CA LYS A 311 17.38 43.08 50.77
C LYS A 311 16.49 42.64 49.60
N ALA A 312 16.39 43.46 48.55
CA ALA A 312 15.56 43.16 47.39
C ALA A 312 16.08 41.95 46.57
N THR A 313 17.40 41.79 46.47
CA THR A 313 18.02 40.67 45.75
C THR A 313 18.22 39.42 46.60
N LEU A 314 17.96 39.48 47.91
CA LEU A 314 18.18 38.40 48.89
C LEU A 314 19.62 37.86 48.88
N VAL A 315 20.59 38.76 48.99
CA VAL A 315 22.02 38.45 48.87
C VAL A 315 22.77 38.75 50.17
N SER A 316 23.77 37.95 50.53
CA SER A 316 24.52 38.09 51.79
C SER A 316 25.57 39.23 51.79
N SER A 317 26.08 39.66 50.63
CA SER A 317 27.04 40.78 50.50
C SER A 317 26.74 41.70 49.31
N PHE A 318 27.26 42.93 49.33
CA PHE A 318 27.02 43.91 48.25
C PHE A 318 27.61 43.48 46.89
N ASP A 319 28.77 42.84 46.90
CA ASP A 319 29.47 42.40 45.67
C ASP A 319 28.67 41.38 44.85
N GLN A 320 27.79 40.63 45.51
CA GLN A 320 26.98 39.61 44.88
C GLN A 320 25.66 40.17 44.29
N ILE A 321 25.29 41.42 44.57
CA ILE A 321 24.06 42.06 44.04
C ILE A 321 24.10 42.06 42.50
N LEU A 322 25.21 42.52 41.93
CA LEU A 322 25.35 42.66 40.48
C LEU A 322 25.39 41.30 39.77
N LEU A 323 26.01 40.29 40.38
CA LEU A 323 26.00 38.91 39.89
C LEU A 323 24.57 38.35 39.89
N ARG A 324 23.81 38.59 40.96
CA ARG A 324 22.44 38.09 41.09
C ARG A 324 21.50 38.74 40.07
N LEU A 325 21.65 40.04 39.82
CA LEU A 325 20.88 40.76 38.80
C LEU A 325 21.20 40.29 37.37
N LYS A 326 22.48 40.01 37.07
CA LYS A 326 22.88 39.43 35.77
C LYS A 326 22.28 38.04 35.56
N GLU A 327 22.32 37.18 36.58
CA GLU A 327 21.73 35.85 36.51
C GLU A 327 20.20 35.94 36.34
N GLN A 328 19.52 36.83 37.09
CA GLN A 328 18.08 37.03 36.94
C GLN A 328 17.70 37.51 35.53
N ARG A 329 18.50 38.40 34.93
CA ARG A 329 18.30 38.86 33.55
C ARG A 329 18.49 37.71 32.55
N TYR A 330 19.50 36.88 32.75
CA TYR A 330 19.75 35.71 31.91
C TYR A 330 18.59 34.70 31.99
N GLN A 331 18.15 34.37 33.19
CA GLN A 331 17.02 33.46 33.41
C GLN A 331 15.71 34.01 32.83
N SER A 332 15.45 35.31 32.98
CA SER A 332 14.29 35.98 32.38
C SER A 332 14.32 35.91 30.85
N GLY A 333 15.48 36.17 30.23
CA GLY A 333 15.65 36.03 28.78
C GLY A 333 15.42 34.60 28.29
N ARG A 334 15.96 33.60 29.00
CA ARG A 334 15.75 32.18 28.70
C ARG A 334 14.29 31.78 28.79
N LEU A 335 13.58 32.23 29.83
CA LEU A 335 12.15 31.95 30.02
C LEU A 335 11.28 32.64 28.96
N MET A 336 11.59 33.88 28.57
CA MET A 336 10.89 34.56 27.47
C MET A 336 11.06 33.81 26.15
N MET A 337 12.26 33.34 25.83
CA MET A 337 12.52 32.55 24.62
C MET A 337 11.75 31.22 24.64
N ALA A 338 11.74 30.52 25.78
CA ALA A 338 10.96 29.30 25.95
C ALA A 338 9.45 29.54 25.82
N LEU A 339 8.94 30.67 26.33
CA LEU A 339 7.54 31.07 26.19
C LEU A 339 7.19 31.35 24.73
N ALA A 340 8.03 32.07 23.99
CA ALA A 340 7.82 32.34 22.57
C ALA A 340 7.78 31.04 21.73
N LEU A 341 8.70 30.11 21.98
CA LEU A 341 8.71 28.81 21.31
C LEU A 341 7.46 27.99 21.64
N ASN A 342 6.99 28.01 22.88
CA ASN A 342 5.78 27.31 23.27
C ASN A 342 4.52 27.96 22.70
N SER A 343 4.47 29.29 22.56
CA SER A 343 3.36 29.95 21.87
C SER A 343 3.31 29.58 20.39
N GLU A 344 4.46 29.56 19.70
CA GLU A 344 4.52 29.11 18.29
C GLU A 344 4.07 27.65 18.14
N LYS A 345 4.52 26.75 19.00
CA LYS A 345 4.08 25.34 19.00
C LYS A 345 2.59 25.20 19.22
N ARG A 346 2.03 25.96 20.16
CA ARG A 346 0.58 25.95 20.43
C ARG A 346 -0.20 26.47 19.22
N ASP A 347 0.29 27.51 18.55
CA ASP A 347 -0.37 28.08 17.37
C ASP A 347 -0.32 27.10 16.19
N MET A 348 0.80 26.39 15.99
CA MET A 348 0.87 25.29 15.02
C MET A 348 -0.14 24.17 15.33
N LEU A 349 -0.24 23.74 16.59
CA LEU A 349 -1.23 22.73 16.99
C LEU A 349 -2.68 23.19 16.76
N LEU A 350 -2.96 24.49 16.91
CA LEU A 350 -4.28 25.04 16.60
C LEU A 350 -4.56 25.00 15.09
N GLU A 351 -3.58 25.30 14.24
CA GLU A 351 -3.71 25.18 12.79
C GLU A 351 -3.87 23.73 12.34
N ASP A 352 -3.08 22.79 12.88
CA ASP A 352 -3.22 21.36 12.61
C ASP A 352 -4.63 20.85 13.00
N ARG A 353 -5.15 21.32 14.16
CA ARG A 353 -6.52 21.02 14.58
C ARG A 353 -7.55 21.58 13.61
N LYS A 354 -7.40 22.82 13.14
CA LYS A 354 -8.31 23.40 12.12
C LYS A 354 -8.29 22.59 10.84
N HIS A 355 -7.11 22.20 10.37
CA HIS A 355 -6.95 21.34 9.20
C HIS A 355 -7.62 19.98 9.38
N ALA A 356 -7.44 19.34 10.53
CA ALA A 356 -8.10 18.08 10.85
C ALA A 356 -9.63 18.20 10.90
N ILE A 357 -10.17 19.30 11.42
CA ILE A 357 -11.62 19.59 11.41
C ILE A 357 -12.13 19.76 9.97
N LEU A 358 -11.41 20.49 9.12
CA LEU A 358 -11.75 20.62 7.70
C LEU A 358 -11.73 19.27 6.98
N MET A 359 -10.72 18.44 7.23
CA MET A 359 -10.67 17.08 6.67
C MET A 359 -11.84 16.22 7.17
N LEU A 360 -12.19 16.28 8.46
CA LEU A 360 -13.35 15.58 9.00
C LEU A 360 -14.65 16.02 8.31
N ASP A 361 -14.82 17.32 8.07
CA ASP A 361 -16.00 17.87 7.39
C ASP A 361 -16.08 17.40 5.93
N THR A 362 -14.96 17.42 5.21
CA THR A 362 -14.90 16.85 3.85
C THR A 362 -15.25 15.36 3.82
N LEU A 363 -14.79 14.58 4.79
CA LEU A 363 -15.09 13.14 4.87
C LEU A 363 -16.56 12.86 5.22
N LYS A 364 -17.19 13.70 6.07
CA LYS A 364 -18.63 13.62 6.34
C LYS A 364 -19.46 13.89 5.08
N ASN A 365 -19.09 14.89 4.30
CA ASN A 365 -19.80 15.26 3.08
C ASN A 365 -19.65 14.19 1.98
N VAL A 366 -18.46 13.60 1.84
CA VAL A 366 -18.22 12.44 0.93
C VAL A 366 -18.98 11.18 1.38
N GLY A 367 -19.19 11.01 2.69
CA GLY A 367 -20.01 9.93 3.24
C GLY A 367 -21.50 10.07 2.96
N GLN A 368 -22.03 11.30 2.97
CA GLN A 368 -23.44 11.58 2.68
C GLN A 368 -23.77 11.43 1.19
N GLU A 369 -22.86 11.79 0.28
CA GLU A 369 -23.03 11.60 -1.18
C GLU A 369 -23.10 10.11 -1.58
N ARG A 370 -22.48 9.20 -0.82
CA ARG A 370 -22.53 7.76 -1.09
C ARG A 370 -23.77 7.05 -0.54
N THR A 371 -24.52 7.68 0.35
CA THR A 371 -25.78 7.13 0.90
C THR A 371 -27.04 7.67 0.21
N ALA A 372 -26.87 8.61 -0.73
CA ALA A 372 -27.96 9.25 -1.48
C ALA A 372 -28.13 8.73 -2.92
N ALA A 373 -27.47 7.62 -3.27
CA ALA A 373 -27.69 6.83 -4.49
C ALA A 373 -28.01 5.39 -4.08
#